data_AF-A0A9X3YGV1-F1
#
_entry.id   AF-A0A9X3YGV1-F1
#
_cell.length_a   1.000
_cell.length_b   1.000
_cell.length_c   1.000
_cell.angle_alpha   90.00
_cell.angle_beta   90.00
_cell.angle_gamma   90.00
#
_symmetry.space_group_name_H-M   'P 1'
#
loop_
_entity.id
_entity.type
_entity.pdbx_description
1 polymer ?
#
loop_
_entity_poly.entity_id
_entity_poly.type
_entity_poly.pdbx_seq_one_letter_code
_entity_poly.pdbx_strand_id
1 'polypeptide(L)'
;MQTEQLRWSVIQRLAFIEQRLYWEGRLQKVDLMEHFSISLPQASADIAQYQKMFPGNMGYDLGEKAFTPSSAFQPALTTPDARSYLSQLLLLADDAMDAKSSWLGSVPPMQPSRRSGVA
;
A
#
# COMPACT_ATOMS: atom_id res chain seq x y z
N MET A 1 -13.05 7.23 16.10
CA MET A 1 -12.23 7.42 14.86
C MET A 1 -13.10 7.05 13.66
N GLN A 2 -12.94 7.65 12.47
CA GLN A 2 -13.83 7.44 11.30
C GLN A 2 -13.95 5.98 10.79
N THR A 3 -13.29 5.03 11.44
CA THR A 3 -13.24 3.60 11.12
C THR A 3 -14.23 2.73 11.90
N GLU A 4 -14.90 3.25 12.94
CA GLU A 4 -15.74 2.46 13.87
C GLU A 4 -16.94 1.75 13.23
N GLN A 5 -17.31 2.10 12.00
CA GLN A 5 -18.42 1.47 11.25
C GLN A 5 -17.96 0.61 10.06
N LEU A 6 -16.65 0.48 9.82
CA LEU A 6 -16.13 -0.28 8.69
C LEU A 6 -15.98 -1.76 9.04
N ARG A 7 -16.36 -2.62 8.09
CA ARG A 7 -16.06 -4.05 8.18
C ARG A 7 -14.54 -4.24 8.26
N TRP A 8 -14.08 -5.16 9.10
CA TRP A 8 -12.65 -5.45 9.28
C TRP A 8 -11.91 -5.68 7.95
N SER A 9 -12.51 -6.40 7.00
CA SER A 9 -11.91 -6.62 5.68
C SER A 9 -11.69 -5.33 4.88
N VAL A 10 -12.55 -4.32 5.04
CA VAL A 10 -12.36 -3.00 4.42
C VAL A 10 -11.18 -2.29 5.07
N ILE A 11 -11.11 -2.31 6.40
CA ILE A 11 -9.99 -1.69 7.15
C ILE A 11 -8.65 -2.27 6.69
N GLN A 12 -8.56 -3.60 6.51
CA GLN A 12 -7.36 -4.26 6.01
C GLN A 12 -6.96 -3.78 4.60
N ARG A 13 -7.92 -3.61 3.69
CA ARG A 13 -7.64 -3.09 2.33
C ARG A 13 -7.21 -1.63 2.35
N LEU A 14 -7.83 -0.80 3.17
CA LEU A 14 -7.43 0.60 3.34
C LEU A 14 -6.05 0.73 3.99
N ALA A 15 -5.72 -0.14 4.95
CA ALA A 15 -4.39 -0.20 5.54
C ALA A 15 -3.32 -0.63 4.52
N PHE A 16 -3.65 -1.60 3.65
CA PHE A 16 -2.75 -2.02 2.57
C PHE A 16 -2.45 -0.88 1.58
N ILE A 17 -3.44 -0.02 1.27
CA ILE A 17 -3.22 1.20 0.49
C ILE A 17 -2.14 2.08 1.14
N GLU A 18 -2.22 2.31 2.45
CA GLU A 18 -1.22 3.12 3.15
C GLU A 18 0.18 2.51 3.10
N GLN A 19 0.29 1.21 3.33
CA GLN A 19 1.58 0.54 3.29
C GLN A 19 2.21 0.64 1.91
N ARG A 20 1.43 0.46 0.84
CA ARG A 20 1.93 0.59 -0.54
C ARG A 20 2.37 2.02 -0.83
N LEU A 21 1.59 3.02 -0.42
CA LEU A 21 1.96 4.43 -0.59
C LEU A 21 3.20 4.81 0.24
N TYR A 22 3.34 4.27 1.46
CA TYR A 22 4.46 4.58 2.35
C TYR A 22 5.76 3.90 1.92
N TRP A 23 5.73 2.59 1.67
CA TRP A 23 6.94 1.80 1.40
C TRP A 23 7.31 1.77 -0.09
N GLU A 24 6.33 1.57 -0.96
CA GLU A 24 6.57 1.42 -2.41
C GLU A 24 6.49 2.74 -3.16
N GLY A 25 5.93 3.78 -2.53
CA GLY A 25 5.71 5.10 -3.14
C GLY A 25 4.66 5.09 -4.26
N ARG A 26 4.00 3.96 -4.52
CA ARG A 26 2.96 3.84 -5.55
C ARG A 26 1.96 2.74 -5.23
N LEU A 27 0.76 2.89 -5.77
CA LEU A 27 -0.32 1.91 -5.72
C LEU A 27 -1.04 1.85 -7.07
N GLN A 28 -1.21 0.65 -7.60
CA GLN A 28 -2.09 0.36 -8.72
C GLN A 28 -3.32 -0.43 -8.25
N LYS A 29 -4.40 -0.39 -9.04
CA LYS A 29 -5.63 -1.15 -8.73
C LYS A 29 -5.35 -2.67 -8.69
N VAL A 30 -4.42 -3.13 -9.51
CA VAL A 30 -4.04 -4.55 -9.60
C VAL A 30 -3.43 -5.06 -8.29
N ASP A 31 -2.71 -4.23 -7.53
CA ASP A 31 -2.12 -4.64 -6.25
C ASP A 31 -3.21 -5.11 -5.26
N LEU A 32 -4.32 -4.37 -5.19
CA LEU A 32 -5.48 -4.73 -4.38
C LEU A 32 -6.17 -5.99 -4.89
N MET A 33 -6.29 -6.13 -6.21
CA MET A 33 -6.95 -7.27 -6.84
C MET A 33 -6.16 -8.56 -6.58
N GLU A 34 -4.85 -8.54 -6.80
CA GLU A 34 -3.98 -9.71 -6.62
C GLU A 34 -3.86 -10.10 -5.15
N HIS A 35 -3.72 -9.11 -4.26
CA HIS A 35 -3.54 -9.38 -2.83
C HIS A 35 -4.83 -9.90 -2.18
N PHE A 36 -5.97 -9.24 -2.41
CA PHE A 36 -7.23 -9.59 -1.75
C PHE A 36 -8.15 -10.48 -2.58
N SER A 37 -7.74 -10.87 -3.80
CA SER A 37 -8.59 -11.62 -4.76
C SER A 37 -9.94 -10.96 -5.01
N ILE A 38 -9.94 -9.62 -5.14
CA ILE A 38 -11.15 -8.81 -5.38
C ILE A 38 -11.24 -8.33 -6.82
N SER A 39 -12.46 -7.98 -7.25
CA SER A 39 -12.72 -7.45 -8.58
C SER A 39 -12.22 -6.01 -8.73
N LEU A 40 -11.95 -5.59 -9.97
CA LEU A 40 -11.55 -4.22 -10.30
C LEU A 40 -12.54 -3.15 -9.77
N PRO A 41 -13.88 -3.33 -9.88
CA PRO A 41 -14.83 -2.39 -9.28
C PRO A 41 -14.67 -2.26 -7.76
N GLN A 42 -14.40 -3.36 -7.04
CA GLN A 42 -14.20 -3.34 -5.60
C GLN A 42 -12.90 -2.62 -5.24
N ALA A 43 -11.80 -2.92 -5.93
CA ALA A 43 -10.52 -2.22 -5.74
C ALA A 43 -10.66 -0.71 -6.00
N SER A 44 -11.40 -0.33 -7.05
CA SER A 44 -11.69 1.08 -7.33
C SER A 44 -12.53 1.74 -6.24
N ALA A 45 -13.51 1.03 -5.67
CA ALA A 45 -14.33 1.53 -4.57
C ALA A 45 -13.51 1.72 -3.29
N ASP A 46 -12.61 0.79 -2.98
CA ASP A 46 -11.72 0.89 -1.80
C ASP A 46 -10.76 2.08 -1.93
N ILE A 47 -10.21 2.32 -3.11
CA ILE A 47 -9.36 3.49 -3.39
C ILE A 47 -10.15 4.80 -3.23
N ALA A 48 -11.35 4.88 -3.81
CA ALA A 48 -12.20 6.06 -3.67
C ALA A 48 -12.61 6.30 -2.21
N GLN A 49 -12.85 5.23 -1.46
CA GLN A 49 -13.13 5.29 -0.03
C GLN A 49 -11.92 5.81 0.75
N TYR A 50 -10.71 5.33 0.45
CA TYR A 50 -9.48 5.84 1.07
C TYR A 50 -9.33 7.35 0.86
N GLN A 51 -9.47 7.82 -0.39
CA GLN A 51 -9.38 9.26 -0.70
C GLN A 51 -10.44 10.10 0.02
N LYS A 52 -11.65 9.56 0.18
CA LYS A 52 -12.73 10.24 0.91
C LYS A 52 -12.40 10.38 2.40
N MET A 53 -11.80 9.36 3.00
CA MET A 53 -11.45 9.35 4.42
C MET A 53 -10.19 10.18 4.73
N PHE A 54 -9.22 10.15 3.83
CA PHE A 54 -7.94 10.85 3.95
C PHE A 54 -7.70 11.75 2.74
N PRO A 55 -8.49 12.84 2.62
CA PRO A 55 -8.36 13.75 1.49
C PRO A 55 -6.97 14.37 1.49
N GLY A 56 -6.33 14.36 0.33
CA GLY A 56 -5.00 14.91 0.16
C GLY A 56 -3.85 13.96 0.53
N ASN A 57 -4.10 12.71 0.96
CA ASN A 57 -3.01 11.75 1.21
C ASN A 57 -2.38 11.19 -0.06
N MET A 58 -3.10 11.19 -1.20
CA MET A 58 -2.58 10.61 -2.44
C MET A 58 -3.05 11.40 -3.66
N GLY A 59 -2.21 11.41 -4.69
CA GLY A 59 -2.50 11.91 -6.03
C GLY A 59 -2.52 10.77 -7.05
N TYR A 60 -2.99 11.06 -8.26
CA TYR A 60 -2.86 10.13 -9.39
C TYR A 60 -1.82 10.65 -10.37
N ASP A 61 -0.81 9.84 -10.65
CA ASP A 61 0.24 10.14 -11.63
C ASP A 61 -0.13 9.53 -12.98
N LEU A 62 -0.27 10.37 -14.01
CA LEU A 62 -0.63 9.95 -15.37
C LEU A 62 0.51 9.22 -16.09
N GLY A 63 1.77 9.52 -15.77
CA GLY A 63 2.94 8.88 -16.35
C GLY A 63 3.11 7.46 -15.84
N GLU A 64 3.01 7.28 -14.52
CA GLU A 64 3.12 5.97 -13.84
C GLU A 64 1.82 5.15 -13.90
N LYS A 65 0.69 5.78 -14.26
CA LYS A 65 -0.66 5.21 -14.20
C LYS A 65 -0.97 4.59 -12.83
N ALA A 66 -0.47 5.23 -11.79
CA ALA A 66 -0.52 4.77 -10.41
C ALA A 66 -0.89 5.91 -9.48
N PHE A 67 -1.40 5.57 -8.31
CA PHE A 67 -1.57 6.50 -7.21
C PHE A 67 -0.26 6.66 -6.47
N THR A 68 0.14 7.89 -6.19
CA THR A 68 1.38 8.23 -5.49
C THR A 68 1.05 8.99 -4.20
N PRO A 69 1.87 8.86 -3.13
CA PRO A 69 1.68 9.65 -1.93
C PRO A 69 1.83 11.13 -2.28
N SER A 70 0.97 11.97 -1.71
CA SER A 70 1.13 13.42 -1.84
C SER A 70 2.27 13.92 -0.94
N SER A 71 2.63 15.19 -1.08
CA SER A 71 3.57 15.85 -0.17
C SER A 71 3.04 15.97 1.27
N ALA A 72 1.72 15.84 1.48
CA ALA A 72 1.05 15.90 2.77
C ALA A 72 0.67 14.52 3.31
N PHE A 73 1.14 13.44 2.68
CA PHE A 73 0.78 12.07 3.06
C PHE A 73 1.15 11.77 4.52
N GLN A 74 0.15 11.33 5.29
CA GLN A 74 0.34 10.81 6.63
C GLN A 74 -0.47 9.52 6.82
N PRO A 75 0.17 8.37 7.11
CA PRO A 75 -0.54 7.12 7.38
C PRO A 75 -1.33 7.25 8.69
N ALA A 76 -2.61 6.90 8.65
CA ALA A 76 -3.54 7.03 9.77
C ALA A 76 -4.18 5.69 10.19
N LEU A 77 -4.13 4.68 9.31
CA LEU A 77 -4.62 3.32 9.55
C LEU A 77 -3.50 2.35 9.91
N THR A 78 -2.26 2.72 9.63
CA THR A 78 -1.07 1.92 9.86
C THR A 78 -0.06 2.68 10.71
N THR A 79 0.70 1.93 11.50
CA THR A 79 1.91 2.45 12.15
C THR A 79 3.09 1.84 11.42
N PRO A 80 3.79 2.58 10.54
CA PRO A 80 4.94 2.05 9.84
C PRO A 80 5.99 1.59 10.85
N ASP A 81 6.28 0.30 10.85
CA ASP A 81 7.36 -0.29 11.63
C ASP A 81 8.34 -1.00 10.70
N ALA A 82 9.52 -0.40 10.55
CA ALA A 82 10.58 -0.92 9.69
C ALA A 82 11.05 -2.32 10.12
N ARG A 83 10.98 -2.64 11.42
CA ARG A 83 11.35 -3.97 11.91
C ARG A 83 10.34 -5.01 11.44
N SER A 84 9.05 -4.76 11.64
CA SER A 84 7.98 -5.64 11.15
C SER A 84 8.02 -5.80 9.63
N TYR A 85 8.28 -4.72 8.89
CA TYR A 85 8.42 -4.77 7.42
C TYR A 85 9.62 -5.65 7.01
N LEU A 86 10.81 -5.43 7.58
CA LEU A 86 12.01 -6.23 7.29
C LEU A 86 11.82 -7.71 7.66
N SER A 87 11.23 -8.00 8.82
CA SER A 87 10.96 -9.38 9.23
C SER A 87 10.08 -10.13 8.22
N GLN A 88 9.10 -9.45 7.63
CA GLN A 88 8.25 -10.07 6.61
C GLN A 88 8.94 -10.25 5.26
N LEU A 89 9.81 -9.31 4.88
CA LEU A 89 10.66 -9.52 3.70
C LEU A 89 11.58 -10.73 3.86
N LEU A 90 12.15 -10.93 5.06
CA LEU A 90 13.00 -12.09 5.34
C LEU A 90 12.20 -13.40 5.30
N LEU A 91 11.00 -13.43 5.87
CA LEU A 91 10.12 -14.61 5.83
C LEU A 91 9.69 -14.97 4.40
N LEU A 92 9.42 -13.96 3.56
CA LEU A 92 9.12 -14.17 2.14
C LEU A 92 10.35 -14.61 1.34
N ALA A 93 11.53 -14.06 1.64
CA ALA A 93 12.78 -14.44 0.99
C ALA A 93 13.24 -15.85 1.34
N ASP A 94 12.86 -16.36 2.52
CA ASP A 94 13.19 -17.70 3.02
C ASP A 94 12.13 -18.77 2.68
N ASP A 95 11.13 -18.43 1.84
CA ASP A 95 9.96 -19.29 1.53
C ASP A 95 9.19 -19.78 2.78
N ALA A 96 9.40 -19.14 3.93
CA ALA A 96 8.76 -19.48 5.20
C ALA A 96 7.31 -18.97 5.29
N MET A 97 6.88 -18.13 4.34
CA MET A 97 5.51 -17.61 4.20
C MET A 97 5.11 -17.44 2.74
N ASP A 98 3.84 -17.73 2.43
CA ASP A 98 3.24 -17.36 1.14
C ASP A 98 3.04 -15.83 1.05
N ALA A 99 3.42 -15.23 -0.07
CA ALA A 99 3.22 -13.81 -0.38
C ALA A 99 1.78 -13.34 -0.16
N LYS A 100 0.79 -14.18 -0.46
CA LYS A 100 -0.65 -13.90 -0.25
C LYS A 100 -1.06 -13.91 1.22
N SER A 101 -0.28 -14.56 2.07
CA SER A 101 -0.52 -14.62 3.52
C SER A 101 0.23 -13.52 4.30
N SER A 102 1.22 -12.89 3.66
CA SER A 102 1.96 -11.74 4.20
C SER A 102 1.20 -10.44 3.95
N TRP A 103 1.15 -9.50 4.90
CA TRP A 103 0.52 -8.19 4.63
C TRP A 103 1.31 -7.35 3.61
N LEU A 104 2.53 -7.77 3.26
CA LEU A 104 3.30 -7.17 2.16
C LEU A 104 2.71 -7.54 0.78
N GLY A 105 2.09 -8.71 0.63
CA GLY A 105 1.50 -9.18 -0.62
C GLY A 105 2.48 -9.64 -1.70
N SER A 106 3.68 -9.06 -1.77
CA SER A 106 4.78 -9.49 -2.64
C SER A 106 6.10 -8.89 -2.16
N VAL A 107 7.23 -9.50 -2.55
CA VAL A 107 8.56 -8.91 -2.34
C VAL A 107 8.74 -7.77 -3.35
N PRO A 108 9.06 -6.54 -2.90
CA PRO A 108 9.33 -5.43 -3.80
C PRO A 108 10.53 -5.77 -4.69
N PRO A 109 10.50 -5.42 -5.99
CA PRO A 109 11.71 -5.44 -6.79
C PRO A 109 12.70 -4.46 -6.15
N MET A 110 13.88 -4.92 -5.75
CA MET A 110 14.95 -4.04 -5.29
C MET A 110 15.24 -3.02 -6.40
N GLN A 111 14.71 -1.80 -6.26
CA GLN A 111 15.15 -0.67 -7.06
C GLN A 111 16.28 -0.01 -6.29
N PRO A 112 17.55 -0.10 -6.75
CA PRO A 112 18.60 0.71 -6.17
C PRO A 112 18.19 2.16 -6.38
N SER A 113 17.91 2.86 -5.28
CA SER A 113 17.61 4.28 -5.31
C SER A 113 18.74 4.99 -6.05
N ARG A 114 18.44 5.56 -7.23
CA ARG A 114 19.33 6.56 -7.81
C ARG A 114 19.33 7.71 -6.83
N ARG A 115 20.34 7.75 -5.96
CA ARG A 115 20.72 8.98 -5.27
C ARG A 115 20.93 10.01 -6.36
N SER A 116 20.00 10.96 -6.48
CA SER A 116 20.22 12.17 -7.25
C SER A 116 21.40 12.85 -6.59
N GLY A 117 22.57 12.69 -7.21
CA GLY A 117 23.76 13.45 -6.86
C GLY A 117 23.47 14.90 -7.19
N VAL A 118 23.22 15.70 -6.15
CA VAL A 118 23.35 17.15 -6.25
C VAL A 118 24.84 17.42 -6.37
N ALA A 119 25.26 17.88 -7.54
CA ALA A 119 26.53 18.53 -7.82
C ALA A 119 26.23 19.96 -8.28
#